data_AF-A0A4Y7Q5R7-F1
#
_entry.id   AF-A0A4Y7Q5R7-F1
#
_cell.length_a   1.000
_cell.length_b   1.000
_cell.length_c   1.000
_cell.angle_alpha   90.00
_cell.angle_beta   90.00
_cell.angle_gamma   90.00
#
_symmetry.space_group_name_H-M   'P 1'
#
loop_
_entity.id
_entity.type
_entity.pdbx_description
1 polymer ?
#
loop_
_entity_poly.entity_id
_entity_poly.type
_entity_poly.pdbx_seq_one_letter_code
_entity_poly.pdbx_strand_id
1 'polypeptide(L)'
;MRSSDSSARGQNPKSTLSKDLSKIDIRKEHSSFLSRAEEDSSPSVFLRQFHEYDLPSWDHYSHIRLTYLILVIHGRQKDMIFDGIKNYMEKSKRTTGRSFHLTMTYFWIQMVHFGIQSMPVAPLRPARAIEKEMKGDGASTILRDPEDGFVVAKEAEVSVTTLAEPSASKESDLDFHRFLLLNPYVVDENLWADYYSEDVIITRNAKESFVLPDKKHLPNLVARDGVVTKTSRFQLECGPEEIPLDQ
;
A
#
# COMPACT_ATOMS: atom_id res chain seq x y z
N MET A 1 -46.14 47.11 23.01
CA MET A 1 -44.69 47.32 22.81
C MET A 1 -44.01 45.96 22.80
N ARG A 2 -43.11 45.75 21.83
CA ARG A 2 -42.34 44.52 21.58
C ARG A 2 -41.43 44.13 22.74
N SER A 3 -41.16 42.84 22.87
CA SER A 3 -39.84 42.18 22.76
C SER A 3 -39.80 40.95 23.67
N SER A 4 -39.16 39.83 23.40
CA SER A 4 -38.55 39.20 22.23
C SER A 4 -38.16 37.83 22.77
N ASP A 5 -38.64 36.77 22.13
CA ASP A 5 -38.31 35.38 22.46
C ASP A 5 -36.83 35.12 22.17
N SER A 6 -36.10 34.54 23.12
CA SER A 6 -34.71 34.08 22.92
C SER A 6 -34.66 32.57 23.20
N SER A 7 -34.80 31.80 22.12
CA SER A 7 -34.74 30.34 22.14
C SER A 7 -33.27 29.89 22.21
N ALA A 8 -32.79 29.59 23.41
CA ALA A 8 -31.52 28.90 23.61
C ALA A 8 -31.67 27.40 23.26
N ARG A 9 -31.08 27.01 22.12
CA ARG A 9 -30.98 25.62 21.66
C ARG A 9 -30.01 24.85 22.56
N GLY A 10 -30.55 24.08 23.51
CA GLY A 10 -29.77 23.22 24.40
C GLY A 10 -29.04 22.12 23.63
N GLN A 11 -27.72 22.24 23.51
CA GLN A 11 -26.86 21.11 23.15
C GLN A 11 -26.75 20.17 24.35
N ASN A 12 -27.06 18.89 24.15
CA ASN A 12 -27.04 17.89 25.22
C ASN A 12 -25.58 17.59 25.65
N PRO A 13 -25.18 17.89 26.89
CA PRO A 13 -23.78 17.79 27.35
C PRO A 13 -23.19 16.37 27.27
N LYS A 14 -24.04 15.33 27.26
CA LYS A 14 -23.58 13.94 27.11
C LYS A 14 -23.04 13.62 25.71
N SER A 15 -23.58 14.25 24.67
CA SER A 15 -23.13 14.04 23.27
C SER A 15 -21.77 14.69 23.02
N THR A 16 -21.51 15.84 23.62
CA THR A 16 -20.24 16.56 23.50
C THR A 16 -19.10 15.78 24.16
N LEU A 17 -19.31 15.29 25.39
CA LEU A 17 -18.30 14.53 26.12
C LEU A 17 -17.90 13.21 25.42
N SER A 18 -18.87 12.48 24.85
CA SER A 18 -18.60 11.25 24.09
C SER A 18 -17.77 11.51 22.83
N LYS A 19 -18.04 12.61 22.12
CA LYS A 19 -17.27 13.02 20.93
C LYS A 19 -15.86 13.51 21.27
N ASP A 20 -15.67 14.11 22.43
CA ASP A 20 -14.35 14.57 22.84
C ASP A 20 -13.46 13.42 23.30
N LEU A 21 -14.05 12.41 23.98
CA LEU A 21 -13.35 11.17 24.32
C LEU A 21 -12.93 10.39 23.08
N SER A 22 -13.80 10.24 22.08
CA SER A 22 -13.44 9.55 20.83
C SER A 22 -12.33 10.29 20.06
N LYS A 23 -12.36 11.62 20.03
CA LYS A 23 -11.28 12.43 19.43
C LYS A 23 -9.94 12.31 20.17
N ILE A 24 -9.95 12.09 21.48
CA ILE A 24 -8.72 11.86 22.25
C ILE A 24 -8.17 10.48 21.91
N ASP A 25 -9.04 9.48 21.81
CA ASP A 25 -8.66 8.10 21.48
C ASP A 25 -8.03 8.03 20.08
N ILE A 26 -8.68 8.60 19.06
CA ILE A 26 -8.17 8.64 17.69
C ILE A 26 -6.81 9.35 17.61
N ARG A 27 -6.59 10.44 18.37
CA ARG A 27 -5.27 11.12 18.39
C ARG A 27 -4.17 10.25 19.00
N LYS A 28 -4.51 9.49 20.04
CA LYS A 28 -3.60 8.56 20.69
C LYS A 28 -3.28 7.39 19.75
N GLU A 29 -4.29 6.83 19.10
CA GLU A 29 -4.12 5.78 18.08
C GLU A 29 -3.25 6.28 16.93
N HIS A 30 -3.50 7.49 16.41
CA HIS A 30 -2.72 8.08 15.33
C HIS A 30 -1.24 8.22 15.72
N SER A 31 -0.96 8.70 16.94
CA SER A 31 0.40 8.80 17.46
C SER A 31 1.07 7.42 17.60
N SER A 32 0.31 6.41 18.04
CA SER A 32 0.78 5.02 18.13
C SER A 32 1.13 4.45 16.75
N PHE A 33 0.31 4.72 15.74
CA PHE A 33 0.55 4.29 14.36
C PHE A 33 1.82 4.93 13.78
N LEU A 34 2.03 6.23 14.01
CA LEU A 34 3.23 6.93 13.54
C LEU A 34 4.51 6.37 14.18
N SER A 35 4.50 6.17 15.51
CA SER A 35 5.62 5.57 16.23
C SER A 35 5.95 4.17 15.72
N ARG A 36 4.92 3.33 15.52
CA ARG A 36 5.11 1.98 14.98
C ARG A 36 5.67 2.00 13.56
N ALA A 37 5.23 2.92 12.71
CA ALA A 37 5.74 3.03 11.35
C ALA A 37 7.22 3.41 11.28
N GLU A 38 7.77 4.09 12.29
CA GLU A 38 9.19 4.42 12.38
C GLU A 38 10.06 3.27 12.90
N GLU A 39 9.50 2.43 13.78
CA GLU A 39 10.23 1.35 14.47
C GLU A 39 10.11 -0.02 13.78
N ASP A 40 9.14 -0.16 12.89
CA ASP A 40 8.76 -1.42 12.30
C ASP A 40 9.84 -2.04 11.38
N SER A 41 9.71 -3.35 11.14
CA SER A 41 10.52 -4.07 10.15
C SER A 41 10.28 -3.53 8.74
N SER A 42 11.27 -3.65 7.84
CA SER A 42 11.12 -3.18 6.45
C SER A 42 9.97 -3.86 5.69
N PRO A 43 9.47 -3.30 4.58
CA PRO A 43 8.30 -3.83 3.89
C PRO A 43 8.49 -5.25 3.37
N SER A 44 9.70 -5.58 2.91
CA SER A 44 10.03 -6.93 2.47
C SER A 44 9.99 -7.95 3.61
N VAL A 45 10.46 -7.57 4.80
CA VAL A 45 10.41 -8.43 5.99
C VAL A 45 8.96 -8.61 6.45
N PHE A 46 8.18 -7.53 6.51
CA PHE A 46 6.78 -7.56 6.87
C PHE A 46 5.95 -8.45 5.93
N LEU A 47 6.13 -8.29 4.61
CA LEU A 47 5.42 -9.12 3.62
C LEU A 47 5.82 -10.59 3.70
N ARG A 48 7.10 -10.89 3.95
CA ARG A 48 7.55 -12.27 4.19
C ARG A 48 6.86 -12.88 5.42
N GLN A 49 6.86 -12.16 6.55
CA GLN A 49 6.19 -12.60 7.78
C GLN A 49 4.68 -12.82 7.57
N PHE A 50 4.04 -11.98 6.75
CA PHE A 50 2.66 -12.19 6.34
C PHE A 50 2.48 -13.50 5.55
N HIS A 51 3.30 -13.76 4.54
CA HIS A 51 3.23 -14.99 3.75
C HIS A 51 3.51 -16.26 4.57
N GLU A 52 4.36 -16.16 5.59
CA GLU A 52 4.73 -17.25 6.51
C GLU A 52 3.76 -17.39 7.71
N TYR A 53 2.72 -16.56 7.78
CA TYR A 53 1.71 -16.54 8.86
C TYR A 53 2.25 -16.16 10.25
N ASP A 54 3.39 -15.46 10.30
CA ASP A 54 4.16 -15.13 11.50
C ASP A 54 4.32 -13.61 11.73
N LEU A 55 3.31 -12.81 11.36
CA LEU A 55 3.31 -11.41 11.82
C LEU A 55 3.23 -11.39 13.36
N PRO A 56 3.93 -10.46 14.03
CA PRO A 56 3.92 -10.39 15.50
C PRO A 56 2.51 -10.17 16.07
N SER A 57 1.68 -9.41 15.34
CA SER A 57 0.30 -9.07 15.71
C SER A 57 -0.59 -8.90 14.47
N TRP A 58 -1.89 -9.15 14.63
CA TRP A 58 -2.93 -8.92 13.63
C TRP A 58 -3.99 -7.95 14.16
N ASP A 59 -3.68 -6.65 14.08
CA ASP A 59 -4.53 -5.53 14.49
C ASP A 59 -4.84 -4.61 13.29
N HIS A 60 -5.56 -3.51 13.55
CA HIS A 60 -5.93 -2.55 12.51
C HIS A 60 -4.70 -1.98 11.78
N TYR A 61 -3.64 -1.65 12.52
CA TYR A 61 -2.39 -1.19 11.93
C TYR A 61 -1.82 -2.20 10.93
N SER A 62 -1.71 -3.48 11.32
CA SER A 62 -1.18 -4.52 10.42
C SER A 62 -2.02 -4.63 9.13
N HIS A 63 -3.35 -4.51 9.23
CA HIS A 63 -4.24 -4.54 8.07
C HIS A 63 -4.02 -3.32 7.15
N ILE A 64 -3.95 -2.10 7.70
CA ILE A 64 -3.70 -0.88 6.93
C ILE A 64 -2.33 -0.91 6.26
N ARG A 65 -1.28 -1.32 6.99
CA ARG A 65 0.08 -1.43 6.45
C ARG A 65 0.15 -2.46 5.32
N LEU A 66 -0.41 -3.65 5.52
CA LEU A 66 -0.48 -4.68 4.48
C LEU A 66 -1.21 -4.19 3.23
N THR A 67 -2.38 -3.57 3.42
CA THR A 67 -3.20 -3.04 2.32
C THR A 67 -2.44 -1.98 1.54
N TYR A 68 -1.78 -1.06 2.25
CA TYR A 68 -0.94 -0.04 1.64
C TYR A 68 0.17 -0.66 0.79
N LEU A 69 0.96 -1.58 1.35
CA LEU A 69 2.08 -2.21 0.64
C LEU A 69 1.64 -2.96 -0.60
N ILE A 70 0.57 -3.77 -0.51
CA ILE A 70 0.07 -4.51 -1.68
C ILE A 70 -0.43 -3.54 -2.75
N LEU A 71 -1.15 -2.47 -2.37
CA LEU A 71 -1.65 -1.48 -3.31
C LEU A 71 -0.53 -0.70 -4.01
N VAL A 72 0.56 -0.37 -3.31
CA VAL A 72 1.69 0.37 -3.89
C VAL A 72 2.54 -0.53 -4.79
N ILE A 73 2.73 -1.80 -4.44
CA ILE A 73 3.57 -2.74 -5.22
C ILE A 73 2.80 -3.33 -6.41
N HIS A 74 1.54 -3.71 -6.22
CA HIS A 74 0.77 -4.49 -7.20
C HIS A 74 -0.46 -3.75 -7.75
N GLY A 75 -0.83 -2.60 -7.19
CA GLY A 75 -2.10 -1.94 -7.51
C GLY A 75 -3.30 -2.71 -6.98
N ARG A 76 -4.48 -2.53 -7.61
CA ARG A 76 -5.74 -3.20 -7.24
C ARG A 76 -5.83 -4.64 -7.76
N GLN A 77 -4.78 -5.43 -7.62
CA GLN A 77 -4.86 -6.87 -7.88
C GLN A 77 -5.67 -7.52 -6.74
N LYS A 78 -6.96 -7.73 -7.01
CA LYS A 78 -7.97 -8.16 -6.05
C LYS A 78 -7.54 -9.43 -5.31
N ASP A 79 -7.07 -10.44 -6.02
CA ASP A 79 -6.87 -11.78 -5.45
C ASP A 79 -5.77 -11.77 -4.38
N MET A 80 -4.73 -10.93 -4.52
CA MET A 80 -3.63 -10.89 -3.55
C MET A 80 -4.03 -10.39 -2.16
N ILE A 81 -4.85 -9.33 -2.08
CA ILE A 81 -5.28 -8.79 -0.79
C ILE A 81 -6.34 -9.70 -0.18
N PHE A 82 -7.35 -10.09 -0.96
CA PHE A 82 -8.48 -10.88 -0.45
C PHE A 82 -8.05 -12.29 -0.05
N ASP A 83 -7.40 -13.03 -0.95
CA ASP A 83 -6.99 -14.40 -0.66
C ASP A 83 -5.84 -14.43 0.34
N GLY A 84 -4.93 -13.46 0.27
CA GLY A 84 -3.85 -13.31 1.25
C GLY A 84 -4.39 -13.16 2.67
N ILE A 85 -5.28 -12.19 2.90
CA ILE A 85 -5.84 -11.93 4.23
C ILE A 85 -6.68 -13.12 4.69
N LYS A 86 -7.51 -13.69 3.81
CA LYS A 86 -8.33 -14.85 4.15
C LYS A 86 -7.46 -16.03 4.58
N ASN A 87 -6.44 -16.38 3.77
CA ASN A 87 -5.49 -17.44 4.09
C ASN A 87 -4.74 -17.17 5.40
N TYR A 88 -4.36 -15.92 5.65
CA TYR A 88 -3.69 -15.52 6.88
C TYR A 88 -4.57 -15.76 8.11
N MET A 89 -5.85 -15.36 8.04
CA MET A 89 -6.77 -15.53 9.15
C MET A 89 -7.11 -16.99 9.43
N GLU A 90 -7.13 -17.84 8.41
CA GLU A 90 -7.40 -19.28 8.54
C GLU A 90 -6.21 -20.08 9.09
N LYS A 91 -4.97 -19.69 8.75
CA LYS A 91 -3.76 -20.47 9.06
C LYS A 91 -2.95 -19.93 10.23
N SER A 92 -3.01 -18.63 10.49
CA SER A 92 -2.25 -18.04 11.58
C SER A 92 -2.86 -18.38 12.94
N LYS A 93 -2.01 -18.72 13.91
CA LYS A 93 -2.42 -18.95 15.31
C LYS A 93 -2.70 -17.66 16.07
N ARG A 94 -2.40 -16.50 15.46
CA ARG A 94 -2.45 -15.17 16.09
C ARG A 94 -3.73 -14.41 15.77
N THR A 95 -4.64 -14.99 15.02
CA THR A 95 -5.99 -14.44 14.82
C THR A 95 -6.87 -14.91 15.97
N THR A 96 -7.28 -13.99 16.83
CA THR A 96 -7.99 -14.24 18.11
C THR A 96 -9.44 -14.70 17.90
N GLY A 97 -9.67 -15.74 17.09
CA GLY A 97 -11.02 -16.20 16.70
C GLY A 97 -11.74 -15.24 15.74
N ARG A 98 -11.05 -14.20 15.26
CA ARG A 98 -11.56 -13.29 14.23
C ARG A 98 -11.66 -14.06 12.91
N SER A 99 -12.72 -13.80 12.16
CA SER A 99 -12.96 -14.40 10.85
C SER A 99 -13.01 -13.32 9.79
N PHE A 100 -12.66 -13.70 8.56
CA PHE A 100 -12.61 -12.79 7.43
C PHE A 100 -13.98 -12.11 7.21
N HIS A 101 -13.94 -10.81 6.90
CA HIS A 101 -15.13 -10.01 6.64
C HIS A 101 -14.98 -9.23 5.34
N LEU A 102 -15.60 -9.74 4.28
CA LEU A 102 -15.36 -9.30 2.92
C LEU A 102 -15.73 -7.82 2.70
N THR A 103 -16.91 -7.35 3.10
CA THR A 103 -17.30 -5.94 2.92
C THR A 103 -16.39 -4.98 3.69
N MET A 104 -16.00 -5.34 4.92
CA MET A 104 -15.08 -4.55 5.74
C MET A 104 -13.68 -4.45 5.10
N THR A 105 -13.16 -5.56 4.56
CA THR A 105 -11.91 -5.55 3.79
C THR A 105 -12.02 -4.68 2.54
N TYR A 106 -13.11 -4.76 1.77
CA TYR A 106 -13.35 -3.86 0.63
C TYR A 106 -13.36 -2.39 1.05
N PHE A 107 -14.02 -2.07 2.15
CA PHE A 107 -14.07 -0.72 2.69
C PHE A 107 -12.66 -0.18 2.96
N TRP A 108 -11.83 -0.93 3.70
CA TRP A 108 -10.47 -0.50 4.02
C TRP A 108 -9.56 -0.39 2.80
N ILE A 109 -9.65 -1.33 1.85
CA ILE A 109 -8.95 -1.22 0.55
C ILE A 109 -9.32 0.08 -0.15
N GLN A 110 -10.61 0.43 -0.18
CA GLN A 110 -11.08 1.66 -0.82
C GLN A 110 -10.52 2.90 -0.10
N MET A 111 -10.55 2.94 1.22
CA MET A 111 -10.08 4.10 2.01
C MET A 111 -8.57 4.30 1.92
N VAL A 112 -7.80 3.22 1.93
CA VAL A 112 -6.33 3.26 1.77
C VAL A 112 -5.98 3.66 0.34
N HIS A 113 -6.60 3.04 -0.67
CA HIS A 113 -6.38 3.42 -2.07
C HIS A 113 -6.76 4.88 -2.33
N PHE A 114 -7.86 5.35 -1.76
CA PHE A 114 -8.25 6.75 -1.84
C PHE A 114 -7.18 7.67 -1.26
N GLY A 115 -6.63 7.33 -0.10
CA GLY A 115 -5.57 8.11 0.55
C GLY A 115 -4.28 8.14 -0.26
N ILE A 116 -3.87 6.99 -0.83
CA ILE A 116 -2.67 6.89 -1.68
C ILE A 116 -2.78 7.85 -2.86
N GLN A 117 -3.90 7.80 -3.57
CA GLN A 117 -4.15 8.63 -4.75
C GLN A 117 -4.36 10.11 -4.43
N SER A 118 -4.71 10.43 -3.18
CA SER A 118 -4.83 11.80 -2.70
C SER A 118 -3.50 12.42 -2.28
N MET A 119 -2.42 11.62 -2.18
CA MET A 119 -1.11 12.13 -1.85
C MET A 119 -0.55 12.95 -3.02
N PRO A 120 0.07 14.12 -2.76
CA PRO A 120 0.73 14.88 -3.80
C PRO A 120 1.91 14.08 -4.34
N VAL A 121 1.90 13.81 -5.65
CA VAL A 121 3.07 13.27 -6.35
C VAL A 121 4.21 14.25 -6.13
N ALA A 122 5.33 13.78 -5.57
CA ALA A 122 6.50 14.63 -5.38
C ALA A 122 6.86 15.25 -6.74
N PRO A 123 7.07 16.58 -6.83
CA PRO A 123 7.54 17.19 -8.06
C PRO A 123 8.81 16.46 -8.48
N LEU A 124 8.82 15.91 -9.70
CA LEU A 124 10.02 15.37 -10.31
C LEU A 124 11.10 16.44 -10.14
N ARG A 125 12.11 16.18 -9.30
CA ARG A 125 13.28 17.05 -9.24
C ARG A 125 13.79 17.12 -10.68
N PRO A 126 13.90 18.30 -11.32
CA PRO A 126 14.51 18.37 -12.63
C PRO A 126 15.89 17.72 -12.49
N ALA A 127 16.14 16.70 -13.31
CA ALA A 127 17.40 15.98 -13.35
C ALA A 127 18.51 17.01 -13.30
N ARG A 128 19.30 17.00 -12.21
CA ARG A 128 20.39 17.95 -12.03
C ARG A 128 21.22 17.91 -13.30
N ALA A 129 21.28 19.06 -13.96
CA ALA A 129 22.16 19.29 -15.08
C ALA A 129 23.56 18.78 -14.70
N ILE A 130 23.97 17.70 -15.35
CA ILE A 130 25.37 17.29 -15.42
C ILE A 130 26.01 18.30 -16.35
N GLU A 131 26.38 19.47 -15.83
CA GLU A 131 27.28 20.37 -16.52
C GLU A 131 28.63 20.37 -15.79
N LYS A 132 29.53 19.58 -16.40
CA LYS A 132 30.97 19.82 -16.57
C LYS A 132 31.74 20.35 -15.35
N GLU A 133 32.44 19.44 -14.68
CA GLU A 133 33.84 19.70 -14.36
C GLU A 133 34.73 18.78 -15.19
N MET A 134 35.32 19.37 -16.21
CA MET A 134 36.32 18.78 -17.08
C MET A 134 37.65 19.47 -16.72
N LYS A 135 38.50 18.83 -15.92
CA LYS A 135 39.90 19.23 -15.76
C LYS A 135 40.74 18.12 -15.12
N GLY A 136 41.82 17.72 -15.79
CA GLY A 136 42.96 17.06 -15.13
C GLY A 136 43.55 15.83 -15.82
N ASP A 137 44.13 16.05 -17.00
CA ASP A 137 45.31 15.43 -17.62
C ASP A 137 46.07 14.28 -16.90
N GLY A 138 46.51 13.29 -17.68
CA GLY A 138 47.68 12.47 -17.33
C GLY A 138 47.71 11.06 -17.93
N ALA A 139 48.22 10.93 -19.15
CA ALA A 139 48.47 9.65 -19.82
C ALA A 139 49.59 8.83 -19.17
N SER A 140 49.50 7.49 -19.22
CA SER A 140 50.68 6.64 -19.45
C SER A 140 50.28 5.25 -19.97
N THR A 141 50.79 4.94 -21.16
CA THR A 141 50.74 3.66 -21.87
C THR A 141 52.03 2.91 -21.60
N ILE A 142 51.99 1.65 -21.13
CA ILE A 142 53.02 0.64 -21.47
C ILE A 142 52.36 -0.74 -21.64
N LEU A 143 52.53 -1.30 -22.84
CA LEU A 143 52.35 -2.70 -23.23
C LEU A 143 53.56 -3.54 -22.78
N ARG A 144 53.33 -4.78 -22.32
CA ARG A 144 54.05 -5.99 -22.78
C ARG A 144 53.49 -7.30 -22.17
N ASP A 145 53.17 -8.21 -23.07
CA ASP A 145 52.72 -9.63 -22.97
C ASP A 145 53.74 -10.60 -22.32
N PRO A 146 53.57 -11.94 -22.41
CA PRO A 146 52.53 -12.83 -21.84
C PRO A 146 53.21 -14.01 -21.07
N GLU A 147 52.46 -15.08 -20.79
CA GLU A 147 52.86 -16.51 -20.66
C GLU A 147 52.30 -17.19 -19.38
N ASP A 148 51.55 -18.26 -19.67
CA ASP A 148 51.31 -19.50 -18.92
C ASP A 148 50.48 -19.57 -17.63
N GLY A 149 49.38 -20.35 -17.75
CA GLY A 149 48.64 -20.87 -16.61
C GLY A 149 47.28 -21.48 -16.94
N PHE A 150 47.26 -22.55 -17.74
CA PHE A 150 46.08 -23.39 -17.97
C PHE A 150 45.57 -24.03 -16.66
N VAL A 151 44.34 -23.73 -16.24
CA VAL A 151 43.61 -24.52 -15.24
C VAL A 151 42.10 -24.56 -15.56
N VAL A 152 41.72 -25.73 -16.06
CA VAL A 152 40.40 -26.39 -16.09
C VAL A 152 39.26 -25.69 -15.35
N ALA A 153 38.32 -25.13 -16.10
CA ALA A 153 36.98 -24.80 -15.62
C ALA A 153 36.12 -26.08 -15.55
N LYS A 154 35.58 -26.38 -14.37
CA LYS A 154 34.42 -27.25 -14.21
C LYS A 154 33.20 -26.38 -13.95
N GLU A 155 32.20 -26.54 -14.80
CA GLU A 155 30.86 -26.00 -14.63
C GLU A 155 30.18 -26.68 -13.44
N ALA A 156 29.62 -25.87 -12.55
CA ALA A 156 28.47 -26.23 -11.76
C ALA A 156 27.68 -24.94 -11.54
N GLU A 157 26.54 -24.91 -12.22
CA GLU A 157 25.48 -23.93 -12.10
C GLU A 157 25.03 -23.79 -10.64
N VAL A 158 24.89 -22.55 -10.15
CA VAL A 158 23.65 -22.04 -9.55
C VAL A 158 23.69 -20.52 -9.70
N SER A 159 22.83 -20.00 -10.58
CA SER A 159 22.58 -18.57 -10.75
C SER A 159 22.08 -17.95 -9.44
N VAL A 160 22.99 -17.36 -8.67
CA VAL A 160 22.67 -16.33 -7.68
C VAL A 160 22.76 -15.00 -8.41
N THR A 161 21.65 -14.58 -9.00
CA THR A 161 21.52 -13.22 -9.52
C THR A 161 21.39 -12.29 -8.32
N THR A 162 22.49 -11.63 -8.03
CA THR A 162 22.66 -10.48 -7.15
C THR A 162 21.46 -9.53 -7.22
N LEU A 163 20.62 -9.55 -6.18
CA LEU A 163 19.68 -8.48 -5.87
C LEU A 163 20.49 -7.28 -5.34
N ALA A 164 21.00 -6.48 -6.26
CA ALA A 164 21.43 -5.13 -5.95
C ALA A 164 20.22 -4.19 -6.08
N GLU A 165 19.52 -3.94 -4.97
CA GLU A 165 18.83 -2.66 -4.70
C GLU A 165 18.77 -2.39 -3.18
N PRO A 166 19.70 -1.63 -2.61
CA PRO A 166 19.64 -1.21 -1.21
C PRO A 166 18.87 0.11 -0.98
N SER A 167 18.23 0.71 -1.99
CA SER A 167 17.56 2.03 -1.86
C SER A 167 16.04 1.99 -1.77
N ALA A 168 15.35 1.03 -2.40
CA ALA A 168 13.88 0.99 -2.42
C ALA A 168 13.24 0.53 -1.08
N SER A 169 14.01 -0.15 -0.22
CA SER A 169 13.51 -0.72 1.03
C SER A 169 13.23 0.32 2.11
N LYS A 170 13.87 1.49 2.06
CA LYS A 170 13.62 2.61 2.98
C LYS A 170 12.59 3.61 2.43
N GLU A 171 12.51 3.76 1.11
CA GLU A 171 11.57 4.70 0.49
C GLU A 171 10.12 4.29 0.78
N SER A 172 9.80 2.99 0.72
CA SER A 172 8.45 2.50 0.99
C SER A 172 8.00 2.62 2.46
N ASP A 173 8.92 2.55 3.43
CA ASP A 173 8.63 2.83 4.85
C ASP A 173 8.42 4.33 5.09
N LEU A 174 9.29 5.17 4.52
CA LEU A 174 9.14 6.64 4.58
C LEU A 174 7.84 7.08 3.90
N ASP A 175 7.44 6.40 2.83
CA ASP A 175 6.18 6.65 2.14
C ASP A 175 4.97 6.21 2.96
N PHE A 176 5.04 5.09 3.71
CA PHE A 176 3.95 4.68 4.59
C PHE A 176 3.77 5.62 5.79
N HIS A 177 4.86 6.03 6.44
CA HIS A 177 4.80 7.02 7.52
C HIS A 177 4.19 8.34 7.00
N ARG A 178 4.64 8.81 5.82
CA ARG A 178 4.07 9.99 5.16
C ARG A 178 2.60 9.82 4.81
N PHE A 179 2.19 8.63 4.35
CA PHE A 179 0.79 8.31 4.08
C PHE A 179 -0.08 8.47 5.33
N LEU A 180 0.39 8.00 6.50
CA LEU A 180 -0.33 8.15 7.78
C LEU A 180 -0.42 9.60 8.24
N LEU A 181 0.60 10.43 7.97
CA LEU A 181 0.57 11.87 8.26
C LEU A 181 -0.47 12.60 7.42
N LEU A 182 -0.59 12.26 6.13
CA LEU A 182 -1.50 12.91 5.20
C LEU A 182 -2.94 12.40 5.30
N ASN A 183 -3.13 11.16 5.75
CA ASN A 183 -4.43 10.49 5.78
C ASN A 183 -4.78 10.00 7.20
N PRO A 184 -4.87 10.88 8.23
CA PRO A 184 -5.07 10.45 9.62
C PRO A 184 -6.38 9.69 9.85
N TYR A 185 -7.38 9.86 8.98
CA TYR A 185 -8.66 9.18 9.06
C TYR A 185 -8.55 7.65 8.96
N VAL A 186 -7.48 7.12 8.34
CA VAL A 186 -7.32 5.65 8.17
C VAL A 186 -7.09 4.93 9.49
N VAL A 187 -6.72 5.67 10.55
CA VAL A 187 -6.45 5.11 11.86
C VAL A 187 -7.72 4.85 12.67
N ASP A 188 -8.80 5.58 12.39
CA ASP A 188 -10.07 5.43 13.09
C ASP A 188 -10.76 4.10 12.71
N GLU A 189 -10.66 3.08 13.56
CA GLU A 189 -11.29 1.77 13.35
C GLU A 189 -12.81 1.84 13.12
N ASN A 190 -13.46 2.92 13.56
CA ASN A 190 -14.90 3.14 13.44
C ASN A 190 -15.30 3.97 12.22
N LEU A 191 -14.37 4.33 11.34
CA LEU A 191 -14.67 5.13 10.13
C LEU A 191 -15.76 4.52 9.25
N TRP A 192 -15.90 3.19 9.25
CA TRP A 192 -16.97 2.50 8.51
C TRP A 192 -18.38 2.96 8.94
N ALA A 193 -18.56 3.41 10.18
CA ALA A 193 -19.86 3.82 10.73
C ALA A 193 -20.42 5.09 10.07
N ASP A 194 -19.58 5.86 9.39
CA ASP A 194 -20.00 7.00 8.57
C ASP A 194 -20.63 6.57 7.23
N TYR A 195 -20.31 5.35 6.76
CA TYR A 195 -20.71 4.84 5.45
C TYR A 195 -21.78 3.75 5.57
N TYR A 196 -21.70 2.93 6.61
CA TYR A 196 -22.61 1.81 6.85
C TYR A 196 -23.38 1.96 8.17
N SER A 197 -24.64 1.55 8.18
CA SER A 197 -25.34 1.19 9.42
C SER A 197 -24.84 -0.13 9.98
N GLU A 198 -24.97 -0.29 11.29
CA GLU A 198 -24.70 -1.57 11.97
C GLU A 198 -25.58 -2.69 11.40
N ASP A 199 -26.84 -2.37 11.09
CA ASP A 199 -27.83 -3.28 10.49
C ASP A 199 -27.42 -3.82 9.12
N VAL A 200 -26.49 -3.15 8.43
CA VAL A 200 -25.94 -3.59 7.14
C VAL A 200 -24.59 -4.28 7.33
N ILE A 201 -23.62 -3.62 7.96
CA ILE A 201 -22.23 -4.08 7.97
C ILE A 201 -22.01 -5.30 8.88
N ILE A 202 -22.79 -5.46 9.95
CA ILE A 202 -22.60 -6.57 10.92
C ILE A 202 -23.25 -7.87 10.41
N THR A 203 -23.98 -7.82 9.29
CA THR A 203 -24.71 -8.98 8.76
C THR A 203 -23.77 -10.07 8.23
N ARG A 204 -24.22 -11.33 8.31
CA ARG A 204 -23.54 -12.46 7.68
C ARG A 204 -23.35 -12.24 6.17
N ASN A 205 -24.33 -11.63 5.52
CA ASN A 205 -24.26 -11.33 4.09
C ASN A 205 -23.11 -10.37 3.76
N ALA A 206 -22.92 -9.29 4.54
CA ALA A 206 -21.80 -8.36 4.36
C ALA A 206 -20.43 -9.01 4.67
N LYS A 207 -20.42 -10.02 5.51
CA LYS A 207 -19.21 -10.81 5.81
C LYS A 207 -18.81 -11.73 4.65
N GLU A 208 -19.77 -12.36 3.98
CA GLU A 208 -19.54 -13.35 2.92
C GLU A 208 -19.53 -12.75 1.51
N SER A 209 -20.21 -11.62 1.30
CA SER A 209 -20.37 -10.96 0.01
C SER A 209 -20.28 -9.43 0.15
N PHE A 210 -19.98 -8.75 -0.96
CA PHE A 210 -19.82 -7.30 -0.95
C PHE A 210 -21.20 -6.65 -0.92
N VAL A 211 -21.42 -5.78 0.06
CA VAL A 211 -22.64 -4.98 0.19
C VAL A 211 -22.29 -3.51 0.08
N LEU A 212 -23.10 -2.74 -0.65
CA LEU A 212 -22.91 -1.29 -0.79
C LEU A 212 -23.24 -0.56 0.51
N PRO A 213 -22.56 0.57 0.80
CA PRO A 213 -22.90 1.38 1.97
C PRO A 213 -24.27 2.06 1.81
N ASP A 214 -25.02 2.11 2.92
CA ASP A 214 -26.39 2.59 3.00
C ASP A 214 -26.51 4.03 3.53
N LYS A 215 -25.47 4.56 4.19
CA LYS A 215 -25.47 5.95 4.70
C LYS A 215 -24.82 6.93 3.72
N LYS A 216 -23.66 6.57 3.18
CA LYS A 216 -22.83 7.45 2.34
C LYS A 216 -22.08 6.65 1.28
N HIS A 217 -22.00 7.17 0.07
CA HIS A 217 -21.19 6.55 -0.98
C HIS A 217 -19.70 6.57 -0.61
N LEU A 218 -18.99 5.49 -0.97
CA LEU A 218 -17.54 5.43 -0.82
C LEU A 218 -16.86 6.51 -1.69
N PRO A 219 -15.74 7.09 -1.23
CA PRO A 219 -15.01 8.07 -2.01
C PRO A 219 -14.52 7.42 -3.31
N ASN A 220 -14.90 8.02 -4.45
CA ASN A 220 -14.48 7.56 -5.77
C ASN A 220 -13.55 8.58 -6.40
N LEU A 221 -12.45 8.10 -6.98
CA LEU A 221 -11.50 8.94 -7.70
C LEU A 221 -11.86 8.84 -9.17
N VAL A 222 -12.44 9.91 -9.72
CA VAL A 222 -12.46 10.07 -11.17
C VAL A 222 -10.99 10.23 -11.56
N ALA A 223 -10.45 9.25 -12.29
CA ALA A 223 -9.07 9.25 -12.72
C ALA A 223 -8.72 10.62 -13.31
N ARG A 224 -7.73 11.29 -12.73
CA ARG A 224 -7.02 12.34 -13.46
C ARG A 224 -6.12 11.61 -14.43
N ASP A 225 -6.67 11.16 -15.55
CA ASP A 225 -5.92 10.58 -16.66
C ASP A 225 -5.04 11.67 -17.29
N GLY A 226 -3.93 11.97 -16.62
CA GLY A 226 -2.78 12.63 -17.20
C GLY A 226 -1.98 11.57 -17.94
N VAL A 227 -2.21 11.49 -19.25
CA VAL A 227 -1.50 10.65 -20.22
C VAL A 227 0.01 10.60 -19.94
N VAL A 228 0.48 9.47 -19.40
CA VAL A 228 1.85 8.98 -19.65
C VAL A 228 1.73 7.48 -19.92
N THR A 229 1.36 7.15 -21.15
CA THR A 229 1.50 5.80 -21.70
C THR A 229 2.98 5.44 -21.74
N LYS A 230 3.48 4.69 -20.74
CA LYS A 230 4.64 3.83 -20.97
C LYS A 230 4.13 2.55 -21.62
N THR A 231 3.99 2.60 -22.94
CA THR A 231 3.98 1.44 -23.81
C THR A 231 5.34 0.75 -23.67
N SER A 232 5.44 -0.27 -22.83
CA SER A 232 6.53 -1.26 -22.93
C SER A 232 5.94 -2.57 -23.41
N ARG A 233 5.99 -2.68 -24.72
CA ARG A 233 5.58 -3.76 -25.61
C ARG A 233 6.46 -4.99 -25.34
N PHE A 234 5.97 -5.94 -24.55
CA PHE A 234 6.36 -7.35 -24.70
C PHE A 234 5.40 -7.96 -25.72
N GLN A 235 5.80 -7.91 -27.00
CA GLN A 235 5.10 -8.62 -28.06
C GLN A 235 5.80 -9.96 -28.23
N LEU A 236 5.12 -11.02 -27.77
CA LEU A 236 5.40 -12.39 -28.17
C LEU A 236 5.19 -12.47 -29.69
N GLU A 237 6.24 -12.83 -30.41
CA GLU A 237 6.17 -13.25 -31.81
C GLU A 237 5.32 -14.54 -31.89
N CYS A 238 4.14 -14.44 -32.50
CA CYS A 238 3.51 -15.57 -33.18
C CYS A 238 3.64 -15.31 -34.67
N GLY A 239 4.46 -16.10 -35.36
CA GLY A 239 4.64 -16.04 -36.81
C GLY A 239 3.37 -16.46 -37.55
N PRO A 240 3.18 -15.99 -38.81
CA PRO A 240 2.01 -16.36 -39.59
C PRO A 240 2.14 -17.79 -40.15
N GLU A 241 1.08 -18.55 -39.92
CA GLU A 241 0.76 -19.86 -40.47
C GLU A 241 0.44 -19.71 -41.97
N GLU A 242 1.21 -20.37 -42.84
CA GLU A 242 0.93 -20.44 -44.28
C GLU A 242 -0.27 -21.36 -44.53
N ILE A 243 -1.31 -20.82 -45.19
CA ILE A 243 -2.45 -21.57 -45.72
C ILE A 243 -2.15 -21.93 -47.19
N PRO A 244 -2.28 -23.20 -47.62
CA PRO A 244 -2.04 -23.59 -49.01
C PRO A 244 -3.12 -23.05 -49.97
N LEU A 245 -2.69 -22.52 -51.12
CA LEU A 245 -3.55 -22.21 -52.25
C LEU A 245 -4.00 -23.51 -52.94
N ASP A 246 -5.31 -23.69 -53.06
CA ASP A 246 -5.95 -24.64 -53.99
C ASP A 246 -6.21 -23.91 -55.32
N GLN A 247 -5.37 -24.19 -56.34
CA GLN A 247 -5.68 -24.15 -57.79
C GLN A 247 -4.72 -25.05 -58.56
#